data_AF-A0A2X1JGN5-F1
#
_entry.id   AF-A0A2X1JGN5-F1
#
_cell.length_a   1.000
_cell.length_b   1.000
_cell.length_c   1.000
_cell.angle_alpha   90.00
_cell.angle_beta   90.00
_cell.angle_gamma   90.00
#
_symmetry.space_group_name_H-M   'P 1'
#
loop_
_entity.id
_entity.type
_entity.pdbx_description
1 polymer ?
#
loop_
_entity_poly.entity_id
_entity_poly.type
_entity_poly.pdbx_seq_one_letter_code
_entity_poly.pdbx_strand_id
1 'polypeptide(L)'
;MLKRLQKAYPEQWQSIVEANNQRPPMWLRINRTHHSRDSWLALLDEAGMKGFPHADYPDAVRLETPAPVHALPGFEDGWVTVQDASAQGCMTWLAPQNGEHILDLCAAPGGKTTHILEVAPEAQVVAVDIDEQRLSRVYDNLKRLGMKATVKQGDGRYPSQWCGEQQF
;
A
#
# COMPACT_ATOMS: atom_id res chain seq x y z
N MET A 1 -2.19 8.09 26.17
CA MET A 1 -2.64 7.06 25.22
C MET A 1 -3.47 5.97 25.89
N LEU A 2 -2.94 5.25 26.90
CA LEU A 2 -3.64 4.11 27.55
C LEU A 2 -5.08 4.38 28.01
N LYS A 3 -5.33 5.47 28.74
CA LYS A 3 -6.70 5.85 29.18
C LYS A 3 -7.69 6.03 28.03
N ARG A 4 -7.22 6.43 26.84
CA ARG A 4 -8.08 6.54 25.65
C ARG A 4 -8.47 5.17 25.11
N LEU A 5 -7.52 4.22 25.10
CA LEU A 5 -7.79 2.83 24.69
C LEU A 5 -8.77 2.16 25.66
N GLN A 6 -8.57 2.31 26.97
CA GLN A 6 -9.49 1.78 27.98
C GLN A 6 -10.91 2.31 27.83
N LYS A 7 -11.06 3.60 27.48
CA LYS A 7 -12.37 4.21 27.26
C LYS A 7 -13.02 3.75 25.95
N ALA A 8 -12.25 3.68 24.86
CA ALA A 8 -12.77 3.35 23.53
C ALA A 8 -13.02 1.85 23.33
N TYR A 9 -12.21 1.02 23.99
CA TYR A 9 -12.24 -0.44 23.88
C TYR A 9 -12.23 -1.09 25.27
N PRO A 10 -13.31 -0.95 26.08
CA PRO A 10 -13.31 -1.40 27.48
C PRO A 10 -12.95 -2.87 27.67
N GLU A 11 -13.29 -3.72 26.70
CA GLU A 11 -13.06 -5.17 26.73
C GLU A 11 -11.79 -5.61 26.00
N GLN A 12 -11.21 -4.76 25.14
CA GLN A 12 -10.13 -5.15 24.22
C GLN A 12 -8.84 -4.33 24.39
N TRP A 13 -8.82 -3.33 25.28
CA TRP A 13 -7.67 -2.44 25.39
C TRP A 13 -6.37 -3.19 25.76
N GLN A 14 -6.46 -4.27 26.55
CA GLN A 14 -5.30 -5.09 26.89
C GLN A 14 -4.70 -5.76 25.64
N SER A 15 -5.53 -6.41 24.82
CA SER A 15 -5.07 -7.10 23.61
C SER A 15 -4.56 -6.13 22.55
N ILE A 16 -5.16 -4.94 22.44
CA ILE A 16 -4.66 -3.87 21.56
C ILE A 16 -3.26 -3.41 22.01
N VAL A 17 -3.06 -3.18 23.31
CA VAL A 17 -1.76 -2.78 23.84
C VAL A 17 -0.73 -3.89 23.69
N GLU A 18 -1.11 -5.14 23.93
CA GLU A 18 -0.25 -6.30 23.72
C GLU A 18 0.18 -6.40 22.25
N ALA A 19 -0.76 -6.32 21.30
CA ALA A 19 -0.47 -6.34 19.87
C ALA A 19 0.43 -5.18 19.43
N ASN A 20 0.20 -3.97 19.95
CA ASN A 20 1.05 -2.80 19.67
C ASN A 20 2.50 -2.98 20.14
N ASN A 21 2.73 -3.84 21.15
CA ASN A 21 4.06 -4.11 21.70
C ASN A 21 4.76 -5.31 21.04
N GLN A 22 4.08 -6.05 20.15
CA GLN A 22 4.69 -7.14 19.40
C GLN A 22 5.60 -6.60 18.29
N ARG A 23 6.54 -7.44 17.84
CA ARG A 23 7.30 -7.14 16.62
C ARG A 23 6.32 -7.14 15.43
N PRO A 24 6.27 -6.09 14.61
CA PRO A 24 5.30 -6.02 13.54
C PRO A 24 5.60 -7.10 12.48
N PRO A 25 4.59 -7.82 12.00
CA PRO A 25 4.77 -8.71 10.86
C PRO A 25 5.17 -7.91 9.62
N MET A 26 6.01 -8.50 8.77
CA MET A 26 6.30 -7.93 7.45
C MET A 26 5.25 -8.41 6.45
N TRP A 27 4.39 -7.50 6.03
CA TRP A 27 3.40 -7.72 5.00
C TRP A 27 3.89 -7.20 3.65
N LEU A 28 3.60 -7.98 2.63
CA LEU A 28 3.91 -7.73 1.24
C LEU A 28 2.62 -7.75 0.43
N ARG A 29 2.53 -6.83 -0.53
CA ARG A 29 1.55 -6.83 -1.60
C ARG A 29 2.19 -7.37 -2.86
N ILE A 30 1.59 -8.41 -3.43
CA ILE A 30 2.01 -8.98 -4.71
C ILE A 30 1.37 -8.19 -5.84
N ASN A 31 2.19 -7.74 -6.79
CA ASN A 31 1.70 -7.02 -7.95
C ASN A 31 1.05 -8.00 -8.94
N ARG A 32 -0.28 -7.98 -8.97
CA ARG A 32 -1.12 -8.88 -9.75
C ARG A 32 -0.94 -8.78 -11.26
N THR A 33 -0.30 -7.72 -11.77
CA THR A 33 -0.01 -7.59 -13.21
C THR A 33 1.14 -8.50 -13.66
N HIS A 34 1.98 -8.97 -12.73
CA HIS A 34 3.11 -9.85 -13.01
C HIS A 34 2.86 -11.29 -12.52
N HIS A 35 2.33 -11.45 -11.30
CA HIS A 35 2.12 -12.75 -10.69
C HIS A 35 0.80 -12.79 -9.90
N SER A 36 0.15 -13.95 -9.88
CA SER A 36 -0.81 -14.24 -8.82
C SER A 36 -0.07 -14.39 -7.48
N ARG A 37 -0.77 -14.17 -6.36
CA ARG A 37 -0.20 -14.36 -5.01
C ARG A 37 0.45 -15.74 -4.85
N ASP A 38 -0.25 -16.78 -5.29
CA ASP A 38 0.21 -18.17 -5.12
C ASP A 38 1.40 -18.48 -6.04
N SER A 39 1.45 -17.90 -7.24
CA SER A 39 2.63 -18.00 -8.12
C SER A 39 3.85 -17.32 -7.50
N TRP A 40 3.69 -16.14 -6.88
CA TRP A 40 4.79 -15.45 -6.23
C TRP A 40 5.23 -16.14 -4.93
N LEU A 41 4.31 -16.76 -4.18
CA LEU A 41 4.63 -17.59 -3.02
C LEU A 41 5.50 -18.80 -3.39
N ALA A 42 5.31 -19.39 -4.58
CA ALA A 42 6.19 -20.45 -5.07
C ALA A 42 7.63 -19.94 -5.30
N LEU A 43 7.78 -18.74 -5.91
CA LEU A 43 9.11 -18.10 -6.06
C LEU A 43 9.76 -17.79 -4.71
N LEU A 44 8.96 -17.40 -3.73
CA LEU A 44 9.44 -17.13 -2.37
C LEU A 44 9.97 -18.41 -1.70
N ASP A 45 9.25 -19.53 -1.85
CA ASP A 45 9.65 -20.84 -1.33
C ASP A 45 10.92 -21.37 -2.02
N GLU A 46 11.03 -21.22 -3.34
CA GLU A 46 12.25 -21.51 -4.11
C GLU A 46 13.45 -20.67 -3.66
N ALA A 47 13.22 -19.43 -3.24
CA ALA A 47 14.24 -18.55 -2.65
C ALA A 47 14.57 -18.89 -1.17
N GLY A 48 14.01 -19.97 -0.62
CA GLY A 48 14.27 -20.44 0.74
C GLY A 48 13.58 -19.60 1.83
N MET A 49 12.56 -18.83 1.48
CA MET A 49 11.80 -17.99 2.41
C MET A 49 10.37 -18.50 2.57
N LYS A 50 9.79 -18.27 3.75
CA LYS A 50 8.41 -18.67 4.06
C LYS A 50 7.46 -17.48 4.11
N GLY A 51 6.34 -17.60 3.40
CA GLY A 51 5.25 -16.64 3.40
C GLY A 51 3.89 -17.31 3.62
N PHE A 52 2.93 -16.55 4.15
CA PHE A 52 1.57 -17.00 4.44
C PHE A 52 0.54 -16.08 3.78
N PRO A 53 -0.50 -16.62 3.14
CA PRO A 53 -1.61 -15.83 2.63
C PRO A 53 -2.52 -15.33 3.77
N HIS A 54 -3.39 -14.38 3.46
CA HIS A 54 -4.51 -13.99 4.30
C HIS A 54 -5.82 -14.04 3.49
N ALA A 55 -6.89 -14.57 4.08
CA ALA A 55 -8.16 -14.77 3.37
C ALA A 55 -8.80 -13.45 2.90
N ASP A 56 -8.78 -12.42 3.76
CA ASP A 56 -9.43 -11.13 3.48
C ASP A 56 -8.60 -10.21 2.56
N TYR A 57 -7.33 -10.55 2.30
CA TYR A 57 -6.41 -9.69 1.54
C TYR A 57 -5.79 -10.49 0.38
N PRO A 58 -6.43 -10.48 -0.81
CA PRO A 58 -6.10 -11.39 -1.91
C PRO A 58 -4.65 -11.29 -2.40
N ASP A 59 -4.07 -10.08 -2.40
CA ASP A 59 -2.70 -9.83 -2.85
C ASP A 59 -1.66 -9.95 -1.71
N ALA A 60 -2.10 -10.21 -0.47
CA ALA A 60 -1.21 -10.13 0.69
C ALA A 60 -0.43 -11.42 0.93
N VAL A 61 0.85 -11.25 1.25
CA VAL A 61 1.73 -12.27 1.80
C VAL A 61 2.35 -11.74 3.08
N ARG A 62 2.18 -12.47 4.19
CA ARG A 62 2.91 -12.23 5.44
C ARG A 62 4.16 -13.09 5.45
N LEU A 63 5.33 -12.49 5.54
CA LEU A 63 6.55 -13.27 5.75
C LEU A 63 6.59 -13.86 7.16
N GLU A 64 7.13 -15.08 7.27
CA GLU A 64 7.43 -15.71 8.56
C GLU A 64 8.48 -14.89 9.33
N THR A 65 9.55 -14.50 8.63
CA THR A 65 10.63 -13.67 9.14
C THR A 65 10.80 -12.45 8.24
N PRO A 66 10.84 -11.22 8.78
CA PRO A 66 11.14 -10.02 8.00
C PRO A 66 12.46 -10.15 7.23
N ALA A 67 12.46 -9.71 5.97
CA ALA A 67 13.62 -9.76 5.09
C ALA A 67 13.91 -8.37 4.50
N PRO A 68 15.17 -8.06 4.16
CA PRO A 68 15.46 -6.84 3.42
C PRO A 68 14.84 -6.90 2.02
N VAL A 69 14.41 -5.75 1.49
CA VAL A 69 13.65 -5.70 0.23
C VAL A 69 14.42 -6.26 -0.98
N HIS A 70 15.74 -6.13 -1.00
CA HIS A 70 16.60 -6.68 -2.06
C HIS A 70 16.65 -8.22 -2.09
N ALA A 71 16.23 -8.88 -1.01
CA ALA A 71 16.13 -10.33 -0.96
C ALA A 71 14.78 -10.84 -1.51
N LEU A 72 13.78 -9.96 -1.69
CA LEU A 72 12.46 -10.35 -2.15
C LEU A 72 12.46 -10.58 -3.67
N PRO A 73 11.93 -11.71 -4.18
CA PRO A 73 11.87 -11.98 -5.61
C PRO A 73 11.19 -10.86 -6.40
N GLY A 74 11.94 -10.25 -7.33
CA GLY A 74 11.44 -9.22 -8.24
C GLY A 74 11.06 -7.88 -7.58
N PHE A 75 11.63 -7.53 -6.43
CA PHE A 75 11.34 -6.24 -5.80
C PHE A 75 11.69 -5.05 -6.70
N GLU A 76 12.90 -5.03 -7.27
CA GLU A 76 13.34 -3.96 -8.18
C GLU A 76 12.56 -3.97 -9.51
N ASP A 77 12.04 -5.13 -9.91
CA ASP A 77 11.19 -5.31 -11.09
C ASP A 77 9.71 -4.98 -10.84
N GLY A 78 9.36 -4.52 -9.63
CA GLY A 78 8.01 -4.10 -9.28
C GLY A 78 7.01 -5.24 -9.03
N TRP A 79 7.47 -6.47 -8.82
CA TRP A 79 6.59 -7.64 -8.61
C TRP A 79 5.97 -7.67 -7.21
N VAL A 80 6.59 -6.96 -6.26
CA VAL A 80 6.18 -6.95 -4.85
C VAL A 80 6.44 -5.60 -4.21
N THR A 81 5.61 -5.21 -3.25
CA THR A 81 5.76 -3.98 -2.47
C THR A 81 5.55 -4.27 -0.98
N VAL A 82 6.35 -3.67 -0.10
CA VAL A 82 6.12 -3.76 1.35
C VAL A 82 4.94 -2.87 1.73
N GLN A 83 3.84 -3.45 2.18
CA GLN A 83 2.63 -2.73 2.58
C GLN A 83 1.85 -3.53 3.61
N ASP A 84 1.37 -2.88 4.67
CA ASP A 84 0.51 -3.55 5.66
C ASP A 84 -0.80 -4.03 5.02
N ALA A 85 -1.26 -5.22 5.43
CA ALA A 85 -2.46 -5.83 4.88
C ALA A 85 -3.72 -4.94 5.05
N SER A 86 -3.85 -4.22 6.17
CA SER A 86 -4.99 -3.33 6.40
C SER A 86 -5.01 -2.17 5.40
N ALA A 87 -3.83 -1.69 4.98
CA ALA A 87 -3.72 -0.66 3.96
C ALA A 87 -4.02 -1.20 2.56
N GLN A 88 -3.73 -2.48 2.28
CA GLN A 88 -4.14 -3.17 1.06
C GLN A 88 -5.67 -3.31 0.96
N GLY A 89 -6.34 -3.53 2.11
CA GLY A 89 -7.79 -3.64 2.18
C GLY A 89 -8.56 -2.41 1.67
N CYS A 90 -7.92 -1.25 1.56
CA CYS A 90 -8.53 -0.05 0.98
C CYS A 90 -9.05 -0.29 -0.45
N MET A 91 -8.40 -1.14 -1.24
CA MET A 91 -8.84 -1.41 -2.62
C MET A 91 -10.18 -2.15 -2.69
N THR A 92 -10.53 -2.95 -1.68
CA THR A 92 -11.83 -3.61 -1.59
C THR A 92 -12.97 -2.59 -1.52
N TRP A 93 -12.73 -1.47 -0.84
CA TRP A 93 -13.75 -0.43 -0.62
C TRP A 93 -13.71 0.65 -1.70
N LEU A 94 -12.53 1.01 -2.19
CA LEU A 94 -12.36 1.98 -3.26
C LEU A 94 -12.84 1.41 -4.61
N ALA A 95 -12.60 0.12 -4.86
CA ALA A 95 -12.99 -0.60 -6.07
C ALA A 95 -12.70 0.17 -7.38
N PRO A 96 -11.46 0.64 -7.59
CA PRO A 96 -11.12 1.53 -8.70
C PRO A 96 -11.34 0.85 -10.05
N GLN A 97 -11.74 1.63 -11.06
CA GLN A 97 -11.96 1.15 -12.42
C GLN A 97 -11.08 1.89 -13.44
N ASN A 98 -10.82 1.21 -14.55
CA ASN A 98 -10.08 1.78 -15.67
C ASN A 98 -10.83 3.00 -16.26
N GLY A 99 -10.09 4.04 -16.63
CA GLY A 99 -10.64 5.28 -17.18
C GLY A 99 -11.16 6.29 -16.14
N GLU A 100 -11.27 5.92 -14.87
CA GLU A 100 -11.66 6.85 -13.80
C GLU A 100 -10.56 7.87 -13.50
N HIS A 101 -10.96 9.06 -13.03
CA HIS A 101 -10.05 10.05 -12.48
C HIS A 101 -10.04 9.90 -10.96
N ILE A 102 -8.95 9.40 -10.41
CA ILE A 102 -8.90 9.01 -8.99
C ILE A 102 -7.92 9.91 -8.24
N LEU A 103 -8.38 10.52 -7.16
CA LEU A 103 -7.55 11.28 -6.23
C LEU A 103 -7.08 10.38 -5.08
N ASP A 104 -5.76 10.20 -4.96
CA ASP A 104 -5.12 9.68 -3.74
C ASP A 104 -4.59 10.87 -2.93
N LEU A 105 -5.35 11.29 -1.93
CA LEU A 105 -5.01 12.42 -1.06
C LEU A 105 -4.20 11.92 0.15
N CYS A 106 -3.13 12.65 0.51
CA CYS A 106 -2.11 12.22 1.48
C CYS A 106 -1.37 10.95 1.03
N ALA A 107 -1.00 10.92 -0.25
CA ALA A 107 -0.56 9.72 -0.95
C ALA A 107 0.77 9.15 -0.45
N ALA A 108 1.68 9.97 0.09
CA ALA A 108 3.04 9.49 0.34
C ALA A 108 3.06 8.41 1.44
N PRO A 109 3.86 7.32 1.29
CA PRO A 109 4.91 7.13 0.30
C PRO A 109 4.46 6.51 -1.05
N GLY A 110 3.17 6.40 -1.35
CA GLY A 110 2.66 5.97 -2.67
C GLY A 110 2.21 4.51 -2.74
N GLY A 111 2.10 3.83 -1.60
CA GLY A 111 1.67 2.43 -1.54
C GLY A 111 0.24 2.24 -2.08
N LYS A 112 -0.71 3.09 -1.70
CA LYS A 112 -2.09 3.00 -2.20
C LYS A 112 -2.21 3.50 -3.65
N THR A 113 -1.50 4.57 -4.00
CA THR A 113 -1.39 5.06 -5.38
C THR A 113 -1.04 3.94 -6.36
N THR A 114 -0.01 3.16 -6.05
CA THR A 114 0.39 2.05 -6.91
C THR A 114 -0.60 0.89 -6.83
N HIS A 115 -1.21 0.62 -5.67
CA HIS A 115 -2.25 -0.42 -5.57
C HIS A 115 -3.47 -0.12 -6.45
N ILE A 116 -3.88 1.15 -6.52
CA ILE A 116 -4.96 1.58 -7.43
C ILE A 116 -4.62 1.19 -8.86
N LEU A 117 -3.38 1.45 -9.30
CA LEU A 117 -2.91 1.15 -10.65
C LEU A 117 -2.64 -0.35 -10.89
N GLU A 118 -2.41 -1.15 -9.85
CA GLU A 118 -2.41 -2.61 -9.98
C GLU A 118 -3.82 -3.18 -10.21
N VAL A 119 -4.83 -2.56 -9.61
CA VAL A 119 -6.25 -2.96 -9.74
C VAL A 119 -6.85 -2.42 -11.04
N ALA A 120 -6.55 -1.17 -11.39
CA ALA A 120 -7.05 -0.46 -12.56
C ALA A 120 -5.88 0.23 -13.30
N PRO A 121 -5.14 -0.51 -14.16
CA PRO A 121 -3.94 0.00 -14.84
C PRO A 121 -4.15 1.21 -15.73
N GLU A 122 -5.39 1.45 -16.18
CA GLU A 122 -5.75 2.58 -17.06
C GLU A 122 -6.45 3.72 -16.31
N ALA A 123 -6.49 3.68 -14.97
CA ALA A 123 -7.00 4.79 -14.16
C ALA A 123 -6.08 6.02 -14.25
N GLN A 124 -6.68 7.21 -14.27
CA GLN A 124 -5.98 8.49 -14.24
C GLN A 124 -5.81 8.94 -12.80
N VAL A 125 -4.74 8.47 -12.15
CA VAL A 125 -4.49 8.76 -10.73
C VAL A 125 -3.77 10.09 -10.55
N VAL A 126 -4.29 10.90 -9.62
CA VAL A 126 -3.63 12.10 -9.09
C VAL A 126 -3.24 11.84 -7.63
N ALA A 127 -1.95 11.79 -7.35
CA ALA A 127 -1.40 11.60 -6.01
C ALA A 127 -0.95 12.94 -5.42
N VAL A 128 -1.49 13.29 -4.25
CA VAL A 128 -1.20 14.58 -3.61
C VAL A 128 -0.73 14.38 -2.17
N ASP A 129 0.35 15.04 -1.79
CA ASP A 129 0.80 15.12 -0.39
C ASP A 129 1.37 16.52 -0.11
N ILE A 130 1.32 16.95 1.15
CA ILE A 130 1.82 18.27 1.56
C ILE A 130 3.35 18.29 1.63
N ASP A 131 3.96 17.14 1.86
CA ASP A 131 5.40 16.97 2.12
C ASP A 131 6.14 16.57 0.84
N GLU A 132 6.90 17.53 0.28
CA GLU A 132 7.69 17.33 -0.93
C GLU A 132 8.77 16.26 -0.79
N GLN A 133 9.38 16.13 0.39
CA GLN A 133 10.39 15.09 0.62
C GLN A 133 9.75 13.71 0.59
N ARG A 134 8.54 13.56 1.17
CA ARG A 134 7.80 12.30 1.12
C ARG A 134 7.27 11.99 -0.28
N LEU A 135 6.98 12.99 -1.11
CA LEU A 135 6.59 12.82 -2.51
C LEU A 135 7.67 12.16 -3.37
N SER A 136 8.97 12.36 -3.06
CA SER A 136 10.06 11.64 -3.76
C SER A 136 9.84 10.12 -3.78
N ARG A 137 9.33 9.56 -2.67
CA ARG A 137 9.04 8.12 -2.55
C ARG A 137 7.86 7.67 -3.41
N VAL A 138 6.92 8.57 -3.70
CA VAL A 138 5.81 8.29 -4.63
C VAL A 138 6.38 8.12 -6.03
N TYR A 139 7.27 9.02 -6.46
CA TYR A 139 7.95 8.90 -7.75
C TYR A 139 8.80 7.63 -7.85
N ASP A 140 9.55 7.28 -6.79
CA ASP A 140 10.36 6.07 -6.75
C ASP A 140 9.50 4.80 -6.94
N ASN A 141 8.37 4.71 -6.24
CA ASN A 141 7.46 3.57 -6.37
C ASN A 141 6.78 3.52 -7.75
N LEU A 142 6.31 4.65 -8.28
CA LEU A 142 5.74 4.72 -9.63
C LEU A 142 6.76 4.25 -10.67
N LYS A 143 8.01 4.73 -10.57
CA LYS A 143 9.09 4.35 -11.47
C LYS A 143 9.40 2.85 -11.37
N ARG A 144 9.60 2.33 -10.16
CA ARG A 144 9.92 0.91 -9.92
C ARG A 144 8.85 -0.03 -10.46
N LEU A 145 7.58 0.34 -10.34
CA LEU A 145 6.44 -0.45 -10.83
C LEU A 145 6.09 -0.16 -12.31
N GLY A 146 6.83 0.70 -13.00
CA GLY A 146 6.56 1.06 -14.40
C GLY A 146 5.22 1.79 -14.60
N MET A 147 4.73 2.48 -13.56
CA MET A 147 3.43 3.14 -13.52
C MET A 147 3.55 4.64 -13.73
N LYS A 148 2.45 5.27 -14.18
CA LYS A 148 2.35 6.72 -14.34
C LYS A 148 1.15 7.25 -13.58
N ALA A 149 1.37 8.31 -12.81
CA ALA A 149 0.34 9.08 -12.14
C ALA A 149 0.76 10.56 -12.14
N THR A 150 -0.21 11.47 -12.02
CA THR A 150 0.08 12.89 -11.81
C THR A 150 0.40 13.09 -10.33
N VAL A 151 1.59 13.55 -10.00
CA VAL A 151 2.00 13.78 -8.60
C VAL A 151 2.06 15.29 -8.34
N LYS A 152 1.39 15.77 -7.30
CA LYS A 152 1.35 17.19 -6.93
C LYS A 152 1.67 17.39 -5.45
N GLN A 153 2.34 18.48 -5.14
CA GLN A 153 2.40 19.00 -3.78
C GLN A 153 1.12 19.79 -3.49
N GLY A 154 0.50 19.55 -2.35
CA GLY A 154 -0.75 20.23 -2.01
C GLY A 154 -1.25 19.94 -0.60
N ASP A 155 -1.91 20.95 -0.01
CA ASP A 155 -2.61 20.81 1.26
C ASP A 155 -4.07 20.39 1.00
N GLY A 156 -4.48 19.26 1.60
CA GLY A 156 -5.84 18.74 1.46
C GLY A 156 -6.93 19.67 2.00
N ARG A 157 -6.56 20.67 2.82
CA ARG A 157 -7.48 21.69 3.33
C ARG A 157 -7.79 22.78 2.30
N TYR A 158 -6.96 22.92 1.25
CA TYR A 158 -7.07 23.99 0.25
C TYR A 158 -7.00 23.42 -1.18
N PRO A 159 -7.95 22.55 -1.59
CA PRO A 159 -7.89 21.82 -2.87
C PRO A 159 -7.81 22.72 -4.11
N SER A 160 -8.46 23.87 -4.08
CA SER A 160 -8.44 24.85 -5.17
C SER A 160 -7.04 25.30 -5.57
N GLN A 161 -6.04 25.20 -4.68
CA GLN A 161 -4.65 25.58 -4.97
C GLN A 161 -3.93 24.61 -5.91
N TRP A 162 -4.36 23.34 -5.99
CA TRP A 162 -3.64 22.30 -6.75
C TRP A 162 -4.52 21.53 -7.75
N CYS A 163 -5.86 21.53 -7.60
CA CYS A 163 -6.78 20.95 -8.59
C CYS A 163 -7.75 21.96 -9.24
N GLY A 164 -7.72 23.24 -8.86
CA GLY A 164 -8.63 24.24 -9.43
C GLY A 164 -10.09 23.83 -9.23
N GLU A 165 -10.84 23.69 -10.32
CA GLU A 165 -12.25 23.26 -10.33
C GLU A 165 -12.44 21.77 -10.62
N GLN A 166 -11.36 21.00 -10.79
CA GLN A 166 -11.45 19.57 -11.10
C GLN A 166 -12.10 18.78 -9.96
N GLN A 167 -13.06 17.94 -10.32
CA GLN A 167 -13.71 16.97 -9.43
C GLN A 167 -13.22 15.55 -9.75
N PHE A 168 -13.26 14.67 -8.74
CA PHE A 168 -12.82 13.29 -8.78
C PHE A 168 -13.94 12.40 -8.26
#